data_AF-A0A1Y1ZMJ4-F1
#
_entry.id   AF-A0A1Y1ZMJ4-F1
#
_cell.length_a   1.000
_cell.length_b   1.000
_cell.length_c   1.000
_cell.angle_alpha   90.00
_cell.angle_beta   90.00
_cell.angle_gamma   90.00
#
_symmetry.space_group_name_H-M   'P 1'
#
loop_
_entity.id
_entity.type
_entity.pdbx_description
1 polymer ?
#
loop_
_entity_poly.entity_id
_entity_poly.type
_entity_poly.pdbx_seq_one_letter_code
_entity_poly.pdbx_strand_id
1 'polypeptide(L)'
;MSSFTFWKGFADAAVGVILLAKPEIIYHSAVAKALNRLSGLRLPNPYPTTEDGVSAQHAVAIIVIAVGLGHMRASYNRAALPPFVLMNALWSAFAFSTVILKPHRATSALLMTGINHAVFATVMVLRTGVGLKEMLGISSEEKTKYS
;
A
#
# COMPACT_ATOMS: atom_id res chain seq x y z
N MET A 1 -13.46 13.80 9.19
CA MET A 1 -12.14 13.65 8.54
C MET A 1 -11.32 12.60 9.29
N SER A 2 -10.72 11.64 8.60
CA SER A 2 -9.82 10.65 9.21
C SER A 2 -8.36 11.11 9.11
N SER A 3 -7.84 11.74 10.17
CA SER A 3 -6.45 12.24 10.19
C SER A 3 -5.42 11.15 9.91
N PHE A 4 -5.66 9.93 10.40
CA PHE A 4 -4.81 8.78 10.13
C PHE A 4 -4.75 8.44 8.63
N THR A 5 -5.92 8.38 7.97
CA THR A 5 -5.99 8.09 6.54
C THR A 5 -5.30 9.16 5.71
N PHE A 6 -5.44 10.44 6.11
CA PHE A 6 -4.76 11.55 5.46
C PHE A 6 -3.24 11.40 5.54
N TRP A 7 -2.69 11.22 6.74
CA TRP A 7 -1.24 11.09 6.94
C TRP A 7 -0.65 9.85 6.30
N LYS A 8 -1.41 8.74 6.29
CA LYS A 8 -1.03 7.55 5.51
C LYS A 8 -0.94 7.88 4.02
N GLY A 9 -1.96 8.56 3.48
CA GLY A 9 -1.96 8.96 2.06
C GLY A 9 -0.80 9.89 1.70
N PHE A 10 -0.48 10.84 2.58
CA PHE A 10 0.68 11.70 2.44
C PHE A 10 1.99 10.89 2.46
N ALA A 11 2.13 9.94 3.38
CA ALA A 11 3.31 9.09 3.47
C ALA A 11 3.51 8.23 2.21
N ASP A 12 2.43 7.63 1.68
CA ASP A 12 2.49 6.91 0.40
C ASP A 12 2.93 7.83 -0.74
N ALA A 13 2.33 9.02 -0.85
CA ALA A 13 2.70 9.98 -1.89
C ALA A 13 4.18 10.39 -1.77
N ALA A 14 4.67 10.65 -0.56
CA ALA A 14 6.08 10.95 -0.31
C ALA A 14 7.00 9.78 -0.69
N VAL A 15 6.64 8.54 -0.31
CA VAL A 15 7.39 7.33 -0.70
C VAL A 15 7.45 7.18 -2.22
N GLY A 16 6.33 7.39 -2.91
CA GLY A 16 6.30 7.32 -4.37
C GLY A 16 7.17 8.40 -5.04
N VAL A 17 7.18 9.63 -4.52
CA VAL A 17 8.10 10.69 -4.98
C VAL A 17 9.57 10.30 -4.72
N ILE A 18 9.87 9.72 -3.57
CA ILE A 18 11.23 9.22 -3.27
C ILE A 18 11.60 8.09 -4.23
N LEU A 19 10.68 7.17 -4.57
CA LEU A 19 10.95 6.11 -5.53
C LEU A 19 11.24 6.63 -6.94
N LEU A 20 10.65 7.76 -7.35
CA LEU A 20 10.96 8.42 -8.61
C LEU A 20 12.33 9.10 -8.59
N ALA A 21 12.66 9.81 -7.51
CA ALA A 21 13.84 10.67 -7.47
C ALA A 21 15.10 9.97 -6.93
N LYS A 22 14.95 9.17 -5.88
CA LYS A 22 16.02 8.54 -5.08
C LYS A 22 15.57 7.18 -4.50
N PRO A 23 15.30 6.18 -5.35
CA PRO A 23 14.78 4.87 -4.96
C PRO A 23 15.64 4.13 -3.93
N GLU A 24 16.95 4.39 -3.92
CA GLU A 24 17.91 3.83 -2.96
C GLU A 24 17.55 4.14 -1.50
N ILE A 25 16.90 5.28 -1.23
CA ILE A 25 16.48 5.66 0.12
C ILE A 25 15.49 4.63 0.67
N ILE A 26 14.58 4.12 -0.17
CA ILE A 26 13.58 3.12 0.23
C ILE A 26 14.16 1.71 0.12
N TYR A 27 14.74 1.38 -1.03
CA TYR A 27 15.17 0.01 -1.34
C TYR A 27 16.38 -0.44 -0.52
N HIS A 28 17.25 0.48 -0.10
CA HIS A 28 18.41 0.19 0.74
C HIS A 28 18.28 0.77 2.16
N SER A 29 17.05 1.09 2.57
CA SER A 29 16.72 1.49 3.93
C SER A 29 17.13 0.43 4.96
N ALA A 30 17.28 0.84 6.23
CA ALA A 30 17.57 -0.08 7.32
C ALA A 30 16.53 -1.20 7.44
N VAL A 31 15.25 -0.89 7.21
CA VAL A 31 14.15 -1.86 7.23
C VAL A 31 14.28 -2.85 6.07
N ALA A 32 14.53 -2.40 4.84
CA ALA A 32 14.73 -3.29 3.70
C ALA A 32 15.93 -4.22 3.91
N LYS A 33 17.04 -3.69 4.44
CA LYS A 33 18.24 -4.48 4.79
C LYS A 33 17.97 -5.48 5.92
N ALA A 34 17.22 -5.10 6.95
CA ALA A 34 16.83 -6.01 8.01
C ALA A 34 15.95 -7.15 7.47
N LEU A 35 14.94 -6.82 6.66
CA LEU A 35 14.08 -7.82 6.03
C LEU A 35 14.84 -8.71 5.06
N ASN A 36 15.79 -8.19 4.29
CA ASN A 36 16.69 -9.00 3.46
C ASN A 36 17.45 -10.03 4.30
N ARG A 37 18.02 -9.62 5.44
CA ARG A 37 18.75 -10.52 6.35
C ARG A 37 17.85 -11.57 7.00
N LEU A 38 16.64 -11.19 7.39
CA LEU A 38 15.70 -12.08 8.10
C LEU A 38 15.00 -13.07 7.16
N SER A 39 14.65 -12.64 5.95
CA SER A 39 13.86 -13.44 5.00
C SER A 39 14.69 -14.13 3.91
N GLY A 40 15.94 -13.72 3.71
CA GLY A 40 16.76 -14.14 2.58
C GLY A 40 16.33 -13.53 1.23
N LEU A 41 15.27 -12.70 1.19
CA LEU A 41 14.80 -12.05 -0.03
C LEU A 41 15.80 -11.00 -0.51
N ARG A 42 16.03 -10.93 -1.83
CA ARG A 42 16.94 -9.96 -2.45
C ARG A 42 16.57 -8.51 -2.12
N LEU A 43 17.58 -7.66 -2.01
CA LEU A 43 17.37 -6.21 -2.07
C LEU A 43 16.96 -5.83 -3.50
N PRO A 44 16.00 -4.92 -3.68
CA PRO A 44 15.70 -4.38 -5.00
C PRO A 44 16.91 -3.64 -5.57
N ASN A 45 17.07 -3.67 -6.90
CA ASN A 45 18.02 -2.79 -7.59
C ASN A 45 17.41 -1.38 -7.69
N PRO A 46 18.00 -0.34 -7.07
CA PRO A 46 17.50 1.03 -7.19
C PRO A 46 17.71 1.65 -8.57
N TYR A 47 18.65 1.14 -9.35
CA TYR A 47 18.97 1.64 -10.69
C TYR A 47 18.94 0.46 -11.69
N PRO A 48 17.75 -0.07 -12.01
CA PRO A 48 17.62 -1.07 -13.06
C PRO A 48 18.10 -0.49 -14.39
N THR A 49 18.84 -1.29 -15.16
CA THR A 49 19.36 -0.91 -16.49
C THR A 49 18.53 -1.50 -17.63
N THR A 50 17.74 -2.54 -17.35
CA THR A 50 16.80 -3.12 -18.30
C THR A 50 15.57 -2.22 -18.46
N GLU A 51 15.10 -1.99 -19.68
CA GLU A 51 13.92 -1.17 -19.97
C GLU A 51 12.70 -1.59 -19.16
N ASP A 52 12.41 -2.90 -19.09
CA ASP A 52 11.32 -3.46 -18.29
C ASP A 52 11.43 -3.09 -16.80
N GLY A 53 12.64 -3.16 -16.24
CA GLY A 53 12.91 -2.83 -14.84
C GLY A 53 12.74 -1.34 -14.56
N VAL A 54 13.21 -0.47 -15.46
CA VAL A 54 13.02 0.99 -15.35
C VAL A 54 11.54 1.34 -15.43
N SER A 55 10.83 0.77 -16.40
CA SER A 55 9.39 0.99 -16.59
C SER A 55 8.57 0.52 -15.40
N ALA A 56 8.83 -0.70 -14.90
CA ALA A 56 8.17 -1.24 -13.72
C ALA A 56 8.39 -0.39 -12.46
N GLN A 57 9.62 0.10 -12.23
CA GLN A 57 9.92 0.97 -11.10
C GLN A 57 9.15 2.30 -11.18
N HIS A 58 9.14 2.95 -12.35
CA HIS A 58 8.37 4.18 -12.55
C HIS A 58 6.88 3.95 -12.39
N ALA A 59 6.34 2.86 -12.93
CA ALA A 59 4.93 2.51 -12.81
C ALA A 59 4.52 2.31 -11.34
N VAL A 60 5.32 1.57 -10.56
CA VAL A 60 5.08 1.40 -9.12
C VAL A 60 5.10 2.75 -8.40
N ALA A 61 6.09 3.60 -8.68
CA ALA A 61 6.20 4.90 -8.03
C ALA A 61 4.98 5.79 -8.34
N ILE A 62 4.54 5.86 -9.60
CA ILE A 62 3.35 6.61 -10.01
C ILE A 62 2.08 6.09 -9.34
N ILE A 63 1.88 4.76 -9.31
CA ILE A 63 0.70 4.16 -8.66
C ILE A 63 0.69 4.48 -7.17
N VAL A 64 1.84 4.38 -6.49
CA VAL A 64 1.95 4.70 -5.06
C VAL A 64 1.62 6.18 -4.79
N ILE A 65 2.06 7.11 -5.66
CA ILE A 65 1.67 8.53 -5.58
C ILE A 65 0.16 8.69 -5.74
N ALA A 66 -0.41 8.14 -6.83
CA ALA A 66 -1.82 8.28 -7.15
C ALA A 66 -2.72 7.71 -6.04
N VAL A 67 -2.37 6.53 -5.52
CA VAL A 67 -3.04 5.89 -4.40
C VAL A 67 -2.92 6.74 -3.13
N GLY A 68 -1.74 7.30 -2.84
CA GLY A 68 -1.52 8.18 -1.70
C GLY A 68 -2.40 9.43 -1.72
N LEU A 69 -2.42 10.14 -2.85
CA LEU A 69 -3.31 11.29 -3.06
C LEU A 69 -4.78 10.91 -2.97
N GLY A 70 -5.15 9.74 -3.49
CA GLY A 70 -6.49 9.15 -3.34
C GLY A 70 -6.89 8.98 -1.86
N HIS A 71 -6.01 8.43 -1.02
CA HIS A 71 -6.25 8.30 0.41
C HIS A 71 -6.43 9.67 1.08
N MET A 72 -5.60 10.66 0.73
CA MET A 72 -5.73 12.02 1.27
C MET A 72 -7.11 12.58 0.94
N ARG A 73 -7.57 12.46 -0.32
CA ARG A 73 -8.90 12.93 -0.72
C ARG A 73 -10.03 12.16 -0.07
N ALA A 74 -9.89 10.85 0.08
CA ALA A 74 -10.88 9.98 0.72
C ALA A 74 -10.99 10.22 2.22
N SER A 75 -9.92 10.70 2.87
CA SER A 75 -9.92 10.99 4.30
C SER A 75 -11.00 12.00 4.74
N TYR A 76 -11.51 12.81 3.80
CA TYR A 76 -12.60 13.77 4.03
C TYR A 76 -14.00 13.16 3.96
N ASN A 77 -14.19 11.95 3.43
CA ASN A 77 -15.50 11.32 3.28
C ASN A 77 -15.48 9.86 3.79
N ARG A 78 -16.26 9.54 4.84
CA ARG A 78 -16.33 8.20 5.40
C ARG A 78 -16.86 7.15 4.40
N ALA A 79 -17.77 7.52 3.51
CA ALA A 79 -18.29 6.60 2.50
C ALA A 79 -17.18 6.14 1.53
N ALA A 80 -16.11 6.93 1.38
CA ALA A 80 -14.98 6.57 0.55
C ALA A 80 -13.99 5.63 1.26
N LEU A 81 -14.03 5.46 2.58
CA LEU A 81 -13.00 4.70 3.30
C LEU A 81 -13.02 3.18 3.07
N PRO A 82 -14.18 2.48 2.99
CA PRO A 82 -14.21 1.04 2.78
C PRO A 82 -13.38 0.52 1.60
N PRO A 83 -13.48 1.09 0.37
CA PRO A 83 -12.65 0.62 -0.74
C PRO A 83 -11.15 0.87 -0.53
N PHE A 84 -10.77 1.95 0.16
CA PHE A 84 -9.36 2.20 0.49
C PHE A 84 -8.82 1.21 1.53
N VAL A 85 -9.63 0.83 2.53
CA VAL A 85 -9.27 -0.26 3.46
C VAL A 85 -9.08 -1.57 2.71
N LEU A 86 -10.05 -1.93 1.86
CA LEU A 86 -9.99 -3.14 1.05
C LEU A 86 -8.75 -3.16 0.16
N MET A 87 -8.43 -2.04 -0.49
CA MET A 87 -7.25 -1.94 -1.35
C MET A 87 -5.95 -2.18 -0.59
N ASN A 88 -5.77 -1.65 0.63
CA ASN A 88 -4.59 -1.97 1.44
C ASN A 88 -4.55 -3.45 1.83
N ALA A 89 -5.69 -4.03 2.20
CA ALA A 89 -5.77 -5.45 2.54
C ALA A 89 -5.40 -6.35 1.35
N LEU A 90 -5.91 -6.04 0.16
CA LEU A 90 -5.57 -6.75 -1.08
C LEU A 90 -4.11 -6.57 -1.47
N TRP A 91 -3.57 -5.34 -1.38
CA TRP A 91 -2.16 -5.08 -1.66
C TRP A 91 -1.25 -5.92 -0.75
N SER A 92 -1.56 -5.95 0.55
CA SER A 92 -0.87 -6.80 1.52
C SER A 92 -0.98 -8.27 1.16
N ALA A 93 -2.20 -8.76 0.88
CA ALA A 93 -2.44 -10.15 0.53
C ALA A 93 -1.66 -10.59 -0.72
N PHE A 94 -1.65 -9.77 -1.78
CA PHE A 94 -0.92 -10.06 -3.02
C PHE A 94 0.60 -9.98 -2.84
N ALA A 95 1.10 -9.03 -2.04
CA ALA A 95 2.52 -8.94 -1.71
C ALA A 95 2.99 -10.21 -0.96
N PHE A 96 2.28 -10.62 0.09
CA PHE A 96 2.62 -11.84 0.83
C PHE A 96 2.45 -13.10 -0.02
N SER A 97 1.38 -13.18 -0.82
CA SER A 97 1.19 -14.30 -1.75
C SER A 97 2.35 -14.41 -2.73
N THR A 98 2.89 -13.28 -3.22
CA THR A 98 4.07 -13.30 -4.09
C THR A 98 5.32 -13.77 -3.35
N VAL A 99 5.53 -13.30 -2.12
CA VAL A 99 6.65 -13.74 -1.27
C VAL A 99 6.60 -15.26 -1.03
N ILE A 100 5.43 -15.81 -0.76
CA ILE A 100 5.24 -17.24 -0.45
C ILE A 100 5.28 -18.10 -1.71
N LEU A 101 4.51 -17.74 -2.73
CA LEU A 101 4.28 -18.59 -3.91
C LEU A 101 5.34 -18.40 -5.01
N LYS A 102 5.96 -17.22 -5.08
CA LYS A 102 6.95 -16.84 -6.11
C LYS A 102 8.11 -16.05 -5.50
N PRO A 103 8.85 -16.61 -4.52
CA PRO A 103 9.94 -15.90 -3.83
C PRO A 103 11.05 -15.40 -4.77
N HIS A 104 11.28 -16.09 -5.90
CA HIS A 104 12.22 -15.67 -6.95
C HIS A 104 11.75 -14.43 -7.76
N ARG A 105 10.54 -13.92 -7.54
CA ARG A 105 10.07 -12.62 -8.06
C ARG A 105 9.94 -11.57 -6.95
N ALA A 106 10.04 -11.99 -5.69
CA ALA A 106 9.91 -11.12 -4.54
C ALA A 106 11.25 -10.46 -4.18
N THR A 107 11.14 -9.30 -3.53
CA THR A 107 12.24 -8.57 -2.91
C THR A 107 11.88 -8.26 -1.46
N SER A 108 12.89 -7.90 -0.68
CA SER A 108 12.69 -7.38 0.69
C SER A 108 11.80 -6.14 0.72
N ALA A 109 11.81 -5.30 -0.32
CA ALA A 109 10.87 -4.18 -0.43
C ALA A 109 9.44 -4.64 -0.71
N LEU A 110 9.23 -5.73 -1.48
CA LEU A 110 7.90 -6.33 -1.66
C LEU A 110 7.34 -6.87 -0.34
N LEU A 111 8.19 -7.51 0.48
CA LEU A 111 7.81 -7.92 1.82
C LEU A 111 7.48 -6.72 2.72
N MET A 112 8.32 -5.67 2.67
CA MET A 112 8.11 -4.43 3.41
C MET A 112 6.78 -3.75 3.07
N THR A 113 6.44 -3.60 1.78
CA THR A 113 5.15 -3.03 1.37
C THR A 113 3.98 -3.90 1.85
N GLY A 114 4.11 -5.24 1.79
CA GLY A 114 3.11 -6.15 2.34
C GLY A 114 2.83 -5.89 3.82
N ILE A 115 3.89 -5.84 4.65
CA ILE A 115 3.81 -5.54 6.08
C ILE A 115 3.17 -4.16 6.32
N ASN A 116 3.63 -3.12 5.61
CA ASN A 116 3.11 -1.77 5.78
C ASN A 116 1.61 -1.70 5.49
N HIS A 117 1.16 -2.26 4.36
CA HIS A 117 -0.25 -2.25 4.01
C HIS A 117 -1.11 -3.11 4.94
N ALA A 118 -0.58 -4.22 5.48
CA ALA A 118 -1.26 -5.01 6.50
C ALA A 118 -1.52 -4.18 7.78
N VAL A 119 -0.48 -3.48 8.25
CA VAL A 119 -0.56 -2.61 9.43
C VAL A 119 -1.54 -1.47 9.17
N PHE A 120 -1.43 -0.78 8.03
CA PHE A 120 -2.34 0.32 7.69
C PHE A 120 -3.78 -0.14 7.54
N ALA A 121 -4.05 -1.25 6.85
CA ALA A 121 -5.39 -1.81 6.73
C ALA A 121 -5.99 -2.10 8.12
N THR A 122 -5.22 -2.76 8.99
CA THR A 122 -5.63 -3.10 10.36
C THR A 122 -5.96 -1.84 11.16
N VAL A 123 -5.06 -0.84 11.18
CA VAL A 123 -5.30 0.40 11.92
C VAL A 123 -6.47 1.19 11.32
N MET A 124 -6.63 1.20 10.00
CA MET A 124 -7.79 1.85 9.37
C MET A 124 -9.10 1.18 9.80
N VAL A 125 -9.20 -0.15 9.81
CA VAL A 125 -10.38 -0.88 10.34
C VAL A 125 -10.67 -0.45 11.77
N LEU A 126 -9.66 -0.51 12.65
CA LEU A 126 -9.80 -0.18 14.06
C LEU A 126 -10.20 1.29 14.30
N ARG A 127 -9.69 2.23 13.49
CA ARG A 127 -9.95 3.68 13.65
C ARG A 127 -11.24 4.15 12.99
N THR A 128 -11.70 3.49 11.93
CA THR A 128 -12.83 3.95 11.11
C THR A 128 -14.10 3.13 11.30
N GLY A 129 -14.00 1.99 11.98
CA GLY A 129 -15.11 1.05 12.19
C GLY A 129 -15.64 0.42 10.91
N VAL A 130 -14.88 0.48 9.81
CA VAL A 130 -15.27 -0.15 8.54
C VAL A 130 -15.38 -1.66 8.72
N GLY A 131 -16.58 -2.19 8.48
CA GLY A 131 -16.85 -3.62 8.52
C GLY A 131 -16.57 -4.33 7.19
N LEU A 132 -16.44 -5.66 7.22
CA LEU A 132 -16.19 -6.48 6.02
C LEU A 132 -17.29 -6.33 4.96
N LYS A 133 -18.56 -6.26 5.37
CA LYS A 133 -19.68 -6.06 4.44
C LYS A 133 -19.61 -4.72 3.71
N GLU A 134 -19.16 -3.66 4.38
CA GLU A 134 -18.96 -2.35 3.76
C GLU A 134 -17.80 -2.38 2.77
N MET A 135 -16.69 -3.03 3.13
CA MET A 135 -15.53 -3.18 2.23
C MET A 135 -15.92 -3.89 0.94
N LEU A 136 -16.76 -4.92 1.03
CA LEU A 136 -17.23 -5.71 -0.11
C LEU A 136 -18.44 -5.09 -0.84
N GLY A 137 -18.96 -3.96 -0.37
CA GLY A 137 -20.17 -3.33 -0.95
C GLY A 137 -21.45 -4.15 -0.76
N ILE A 138 -21.47 -5.10 0.18
CA ILE A 138 -22.62 -5.97 0.49
C ILE A 138 -23.58 -5.30 1.49
N SER A 139 -23.17 -4.18 2.08
CA SER A 139 -24.04 -3.37 2.93
C SER A 139 -25.10 -2.67 2.08
N SER A 140 -26.31 -3.24 2.07
CA SER A 140 -27.51 -2.61 1.53
C SER A 140 -27.75 -1.25 2.19
N GLU A 141 -27.82 -0.20 1.39
CA GLU A 141 -28.68 0.94 1.70
C GLU A 141 -30.12 0.43 1.78
N GLU A 142 -30.52 -0.06 2.95
CA GLU A 142 -31.93 -0.24 3.29
C GLU A 142 -32.20 0.46 4.63
N LYS A 143 -31.94 1.78 4.65
CA LYS A 143 -32.48 2.72 5.65
C LYS A 143 -32.46 4.17 5.13
N THR A 144 -33.00 4.37 3.95
CA THR A 144 -33.54 5.67 3.51
C THR A 144 -34.89 5.42 2.85
N LYS A 145 -35.81 4.86 3.64
CA LYS A 145 -37.25 5.05 3.40
C LYS A 145 -37.56 6.49 3.79
N TYR A 146 -38.21 7.21 2.88
CA TYR A 146 -39.15 8.28 3.14
C TYR A 146 -39.34 8.65 4.63
N SER A 147 -38.80 9.79 5.03
CA SER A 147 -39.39 10.65 6.06
C SER A 147 -39.00 12.09 5.77
#